data_AF-A0AAU4H9U4-F1
#
_entry.id   AF-A0AAU4H9U4-F1
#
_cell.length_a   1.000
_cell.length_b   1.000
_cell.length_c   1.000
_cell.angle_alpha   90.00
_cell.angle_beta   90.00
_cell.angle_gamma   90.00
#
_symmetry.space_group_name_H-M   'P 1'
#
loop_
_entity.id
_entity.type
_entity.pdbx_description
1 polymer ?
#
loop_
_entity_poly.entity_id
_entity_poly.type
_entity_poly.pdbx_seq_one_letter_code
_entity_poly.pdbx_strand_id
1 'polypeptide(L)'
;MADIGRTASLATPPTRKGPLVVQPRRKRHCAGCRRGPLALLVVEGGVPRCLDCVDLGHLVFLPRGDTALTRRAREESGLSAVVVRFDRRRGRYERQGVLVEEAGLARAEERCLADAEARRRRRARDAVRRAAEDVRFTEAFAAEIRRLFPGCPETRARAVATHASARGSGRVGRSAAGRALSEGAVVSAVAASVRHVDTPYDQLLMSGVPRHEARRRISVGVEGVLRGWREGGVQTEMRE
;
A
#
# COMPACT_ATOMS: atom_id res chain seq x y z
N MET A 1 -42.37 9.80 -13.81
CA MET A 1 -41.50 10.76 -14.54
C MET A 1 -40.47 11.31 -13.57
N ALA A 2 -39.19 11.10 -13.90
CA ALA A 2 -37.96 11.70 -13.36
C ALA A 2 -37.66 11.57 -11.84
N ASP A 3 -36.94 10.49 -11.53
CA ASP A 3 -36.14 10.31 -10.31
C ASP A 3 -34.99 11.35 -10.27
N ILE A 4 -34.87 12.04 -9.14
CA ILE A 4 -33.98 13.19 -8.93
C ILE A 4 -32.55 12.66 -8.78
N GLY A 5 -31.77 12.86 -9.84
CA GLY A 5 -30.37 12.47 -9.91
C GLY A 5 -29.54 13.05 -8.77
N ARG A 6 -29.19 12.18 -7.83
CA ARG A 6 -28.25 12.42 -6.72
C ARG A 6 -26.94 13.00 -7.25
N THR A 7 -26.76 14.31 -7.08
CA THR A 7 -25.53 15.05 -7.37
C THR A 7 -24.45 14.54 -6.43
N ALA A 8 -23.51 13.75 -6.97
CA ALA A 8 -22.30 13.39 -6.26
C ALA A 8 -21.55 14.69 -5.93
N SER A 9 -21.57 15.07 -4.65
CA SER A 9 -20.92 16.25 -4.12
C SER A 9 -19.44 16.26 -4.53
N LEU A 10 -19.02 17.32 -5.22
CA LEU A 10 -17.64 17.62 -5.58
C LEU A 10 -16.90 18.14 -4.33
N ALA A 11 -16.93 17.39 -3.24
CA ALA A 11 -16.19 17.76 -2.04
C ALA A 11 -14.68 17.68 -2.35
N THR A 12 -14.09 18.85 -2.55
CA THR A 12 -12.64 19.07 -2.68
C THR A 12 -11.96 18.56 -1.40
N PRO A 13 -11.04 17.58 -1.47
CA PRO A 13 -10.26 17.20 -0.30
C PRO A 13 -9.41 18.40 0.14
N PRO A 14 -9.32 18.71 1.45
CA PRO A 14 -8.60 19.88 1.92
C PRO A 14 -7.10 19.77 1.58
N THR A 15 -6.56 20.73 0.82
CA THR A 15 -5.13 20.81 0.52
C THR A 15 -4.40 21.64 1.57
N ARG A 16 -3.63 20.98 2.43
CA ARG A 16 -2.55 21.68 3.14
C ARG A 16 -1.42 21.92 2.12
N LYS A 17 -1.32 23.15 1.58
CA LYS A 17 -0.22 23.72 0.74
C LYS A 17 -0.33 23.60 -0.81
N GLY A 18 -1.41 24.06 -1.44
CA GLY A 18 -1.41 24.40 -2.89
C GLY A 18 -2.71 24.11 -3.66
N PRO A 19 -2.84 24.60 -4.91
CA PRO A 19 -4.02 24.39 -5.75
C PRO A 19 -4.22 22.92 -6.14
N LEU A 20 -5.48 22.49 -6.20
CA LEU A 20 -5.90 21.14 -6.59
C LEU A 20 -6.65 21.17 -7.91
N VAL A 21 -6.16 20.41 -8.89
CA VAL A 21 -6.76 20.27 -10.20
C VAL A 21 -7.41 18.90 -10.32
N VAL A 22 -8.61 18.86 -10.85
CA VAL A 22 -9.40 17.64 -11.05
C VAL A 22 -9.45 17.30 -12.53
N GLN A 23 -9.12 16.06 -12.87
CA GLN A 23 -9.43 15.46 -14.17
C GLN A 23 -10.86 14.90 -14.12
N PRO A 24 -11.85 15.55 -14.74
CA PRO A 24 -13.24 15.18 -14.60
C PRO A 24 -13.55 13.86 -15.33
N ARG A 25 -14.46 13.07 -14.75
CA ARG A 25 -14.95 11.82 -15.36
C ARG A 25 -16.14 12.02 -16.32
N ARG A 26 -16.78 13.19 -16.27
CA ARG A 26 -17.94 13.58 -17.07
C ARG A 26 -17.61 14.90 -17.75
N LYS A 27 -18.26 15.19 -18.88
CA LYS A 27 -18.11 16.49 -19.56
C LYS A 27 -18.48 17.63 -18.57
N ARG A 28 -17.65 18.66 -18.55
CA ARG A 28 -17.79 19.87 -17.72
C ARG A 28 -17.36 21.06 -18.56
N HIS A 29 -18.01 22.20 -18.36
CA HIS A 29 -17.68 23.47 -19.01
C HIS A 29 -17.26 24.46 -17.94
N CYS A 30 -16.41 25.42 -18.29
CA CYS A 30 -15.99 26.48 -17.39
C CYS A 30 -17.16 27.41 -17.09
N ALA A 31 -17.39 27.72 -15.81
CA ALA A 31 -18.43 28.67 -15.40
C ALA A 31 -18.11 30.13 -15.77
N GLY A 32 -16.85 30.45 -16.10
CA GLY A 32 -16.43 31.80 -16.50
C GLY A 32 -16.53 32.02 -17.99
N CYS A 33 -15.64 31.38 -18.74
CA CYS A 33 -15.55 31.55 -20.19
C CYS A 33 -16.51 30.66 -20.99
N ARG A 34 -17.28 29.77 -20.33
CA ARG A 34 -18.20 28.81 -20.96
C ARG A 34 -17.56 27.78 -21.92
N ARG A 35 -16.23 27.77 -22.06
CA ARG A 35 -15.49 26.79 -22.88
C ARG A 35 -15.50 25.40 -22.25
N GLY A 36 -15.39 24.37 -23.10
CA GLY A 36 -15.30 22.97 -22.72
C GLY A 36 -15.56 22.03 -23.90
N PRO A 37 -15.57 20.71 -23.68
CA PRO A 37 -15.42 20.03 -22.39
C PRO A 37 -14.00 20.16 -21.82
N LEU A 38 -13.90 20.42 -20.52
CA LEU A 38 -12.62 20.58 -19.82
C LEU A 38 -11.92 19.24 -19.59
N ALA A 39 -10.66 19.13 -20.01
CA ALA A 39 -9.79 17.99 -19.70
C ALA A 39 -9.26 18.05 -18.26
N LEU A 40 -9.05 19.26 -17.74
CA LEU A 40 -8.63 19.58 -16.38
C LEU A 40 -9.42 20.80 -15.89
N LEU A 41 -9.80 20.81 -14.62
CA LEU A 41 -10.53 21.92 -14.01
C LEU A 41 -10.10 22.14 -12.56
N VAL A 42 -10.31 23.36 -12.06
CA VAL A 42 -10.28 23.67 -10.62
C VAL A 42 -11.72 23.92 -10.18
N VAL A 43 -12.05 23.50 -8.95
CA VAL A 43 -13.34 23.85 -8.33
C VAL A 43 -13.10 25.05 -7.43
N GLU A 44 -13.56 26.23 -7.86
CA GLU A 44 -13.50 27.48 -7.10
C GLU A 44 -14.90 27.98 -6.83
N GLY A 45 -15.22 28.34 -5.58
CA GLY A 45 -16.58 28.75 -5.20
C GLY A 45 -17.65 27.70 -5.51
N GLY A 46 -17.29 26.42 -5.52
CA GLY A 46 -18.20 25.31 -5.85
C GLY A 46 -18.47 25.11 -7.35
N VAL A 47 -17.90 25.94 -8.23
CA VAL A 47 -18.10 25.86 -9.69
C VAL A 47 -16.82 25.46 -10.43
N PRO A 48 -16.92 24.77 -11.58
CA PRO A 48 -15.76 24.41 -12.37
C PRO A 48 -15.19 25.62 -13.11
N ARG A 49 -13.87 25.83 -13.01
CA ARG A 49 -13.09 26.80 -13.80
C ARG A 49 -12.05 26.07 -14.65
N CYS A 50 -11.82 26.54 -15.88
CA CYS A 50 -10.71 26.08 -16.71
C CYS A 50 -9.39 26.65 -16.21
N LEU A 51 -8.26 26.04 -16.60
CA LEU A 51 -6.94 26.45 -16.16
C LEU A 51 -6.62 27.91 -16.51
N ASP A 52 -7.04 28.39 -17.68
CA ASP A 52 -6.83 29.79 -18.07
C ASP A 52 -7.59 30.78 -17.18
N CYS A 53 -8.82 30.46 -16.78
CA CYS A 53 -9.63 31.33 -15.91
C CYS A 53 -9.12 31.40 -14.46
N VAL A 54 -8.18 30.53 -14.08
CA VAL A 54 -7.56 30.50 -12.75
C VAL A 54 -6.05 30.68 -12.83
N ASP A 55 -5.57 31.26 -13.93
CA ASP A 55 -4.16 31.59 -14.18
C ASP A 55 -3.19 30.40 -14.08
N LEU A 56 -3.69 29.17 -14.30
CA LEU A 56 -2.88 27.94 -14.38
C LEU A 56 -2.66 27.45 -15.82
N GLY A 57 -3.16 28.19 -16.83
CA GLY A 57 -3.11 27.79 -18.24
C GLY A 57 -1.69 27.69 -18.81
N HIS A 58 -0.72 28.38 -18.20
CA HIS A 58 0.68 28.37 -18.61
C HIS A 58 1.48 27.17 -18.05
N LEU A 59 0.86 26.35 -17.18
CA LEU A 59 1.54 25.20 -16.59
C LEU A 59 1.41 23.97 -17.48
N VAL A 60 2.49 23.18 -17.54
CA VAL A 60 2.56 21.92 -18.28
C VAL A 60 2.20 20.74 -17.37
N PHE A 61 1.47 19.77 -17.92
CA PHE A 61 1.08 18.58 -17.18
C PHE A 61 2.15 17.49 -17.22
N LEU A 62 2.75 17.21 -16.07
CA LEU A 62 3.64 16.09 -15.85
C LEU A 62 2.86 14.89 -15.26
N PRO A 63 2.69 13.77 -15.99
CA PRO A 63 2.03 12.59 -15.46
C PRO A 63 2.80 11.95 -14.30
N ARG A 64 2.09 11.21 -13.45
CA ARG A 64 2.70 10.37 -12.41
C ARG A 64 3.55 9.26 -13.03
N GLY A 65 4.66 8.89 -12.38
CA GLY A 65 5.48 7.75 -12.78
C GLY A 65 6.86 7.81 -12.16
N ASP A 66 7.64 8.82 -12.55
CA ASP A 66 8.95 9.07 -11.94
C ASP A 66 8.80 9.99 -10.72
N THR A 67 8.97 9.39 -9.53
CA THR A 67 8.90 10.12 -8.25
C THR A 67 10.02 11.16 -8.12
N ALA A 68 11.21 10.92 -8.68
CA ALA A 68 12.30 11.88 -8.63
C ALA A 68 11.98 13.08 -9.52
N LEU A 69 11.53 12.84 -10.75
CA LEU A 69 11.17 13.89 -11.70
C LEU A 69 9.99 14.74 -11.18
N THR A 70 8.90 14.10 -10.78
CA THR A 70 7.71 14.81 -10.25
C THR A 70 7.99 15.61 -8.99
N ARG A 71 8.88 15.13 -8.10
CA ARG A 71 9.31 15.89 -6.94
C ARG A 71 10.16 17.10 -7.34
N ARG A 72 11.17 16.90 -8.19
CA ARG A 72 12.08 17.96 -8.63
C ARG A 72 11.37 19.02 -9.45
N ALA A 73 10.50 18.64 -10.39
CA ALA A 73 9.75 19.60 -11.19
C ALA A 73 8.89 20.53 -10.31
N ARG A 74 8.35 20.03 -9.19
CA ARG A 74 7.64 20.86 -8.21
C ARG A 74 8.57 21.76 -7.38
N GLU A 75 9.77 21.28 -7.04
CA GLU A 75 10.79 22.07 -6.32
C GLU A 75 11.35 23.20 -7.21
N GLU A 76 11.50 22.93 -8.51
CA GLU A 76 12.06 23.83 -9.51
C GLU A 76 11.03 24.83 -10.08
N SER A 77 9.73 24.64 -9.81
CA SER A 77 8.67 25.54 -10.28
C SER A 77 8.22 26.49 -9.18
N GLY A 78 8.03 27.76 -9.51
CA GLY A 78 7.41 28.74 -8.62
C GLY A 78 5.94 28.40 -8.33
N LEU A 79 5.21 27.99 -9.36
CA LEU A 79 3.82 27.54 -9.26
C LEU A 79 3.67 26.04 -9.59
N SER A 80 2.91 25.31 -8.77
CA SER A 80 2.54 23.92 -9.08
C SER A 80 1.17 23.54 -8.55
N ALA A 81 0.46 22.66 -9.27
CA ALA A 81 -0.87 22.19 -8.87
C ALA A 81 -1.01 20.67 -8.98
N VAL A 82 -1.47 20.01 -7.92
CA VAL A 82 -1.61 18.54 -7.92
C VAL A 82 -2.84 18.17 -8.76
N VAL A 83 -2.67 17.22 -9.69
CA VAL A 83 -3.77 16.71 -10.50
C VAL A 83 -4.30 15.40 -9.93
N VAL A 84 -5.61 15.34 -9.70
CA VAL A 84 -6.30 14.15 -9.18
C VAL A 84 -7.44 13.70 -10.08
N ARG A 85 -7.79 12.43 -10.00
CA ARG A 85 -8.96 11.85 -10.67
C ARG A 85 -9.67 10.92 -9.72
N PHE A 86 -11.01 10.97 -9.73
CA PHE A 86 -11.81 10.06 -8.92
C PHE A 86 -11.77 8.64 -9.50
N ASP A 87 -11.31 7.68 -8.69
CA ASP A 87 -11.40 6.25 -8.97
C ASP A 87 -12.73 5.71 -8.44
N ARG A 88 -13.61 5.29 -9.35
CA ARG A 88 -14.94 4.77 -9.01
C ARG A 88 -14.90 3.43 -8.30
N ARG A 89 -13.90 2.58 -8.62
CA ARG A 89 -13.77 1.24 -8.03
C ARG A 89 -13.31 1.34 -6.58
N ARG A 90 -12.44 2.30 -6.29
CA ARG A 90 -11.86 2.53 -4.95
C ARG A 90 -12.58 3.61 -4.14
N GLY A 91 -13.55 4.30 -4.72
CA GLY A 91 -14.36 5.33 -4.06
C GLY A 91 -13.54 6.54 -3.58
N ARG A 92 -12.40 6.85 -4.20
CA ARG A 92 -11.48 7.90 -3.74
C ARG A 92 -10.76 8.61 -4.88
N TYR A 93 -10.26 9.81 -4.61
CA TYR A 93 -9.37 10.51 -5.53
C TYR A 93 -7.97 9.89 -5.54
N GLU A 94 -7.44 9.67 -6.73
CA GLU A 94 -6.05 9.26 -6.95
C GLU A 94 -5.29 10.37 -7.67
N ARG A 95 -4.05 10.62 -7.21
CA ARG A 95 -3.12 11.51 -7.91
C ARG A 95 -2.82 10.94 -9.30
N GLN A 96 -2.92 11.79 -10.32
CA GLN A 96 -2.61 11.47 -11.71
C GLN A 96 -1.30 12.11 -12.19
N GLY A 97 -0.86 13.18 -11.53
CA GLY A 97 0.34 13.92 -11.91
C GLY A 97 0.35 15.29 -11.24
N VAL A 98 1.08 16.22 -11.84
CA VAL A 98 1.23 17.59 -11.36
C VAL A 98 1.34 18.55 -12.54
N LEU A 99 0.74 19.74 -12.41
CA LEU A 99 1.01 20.89 -13.27
C LEU A 99 2.21 21.64 -12.70
N VAL A 100 3.19 21.95 -13.55
CA VAL A 100 4.46 22.62 -13.22
C VAL A 100 4.81 23.64 -14.29
N GLU A 101 5.74 24.53 -14.01
CA GLU A 101 6.27 25.44 -15.02
C GLU A 101 7.17 24.67 -16.00
N GLU A 102 7.13 25.02 -17.29
CA GLU A 102 7.94 24.37 -18.32
C GLU A 102 9.44 24.48 -18.02
N ALA A 103 9.90 25.66 -17.62
CA ALA A 103 11.29 25.88 -17.21
C ALA A 103 11.69 25.06 -15.97
N GLY A 104 10.75 24.88 -15.02
CA GLY A 104 10.97 24.04 -13.84
C GLY A 104 11.06 22.56 -14.21
N LEU A 105 10.23 22.10 -15.16
CA LEU A 105 10.31 20.74 -15.69
C LEU A 105 11.65 20.48 -16.40
N ALA A 106 12.10 21.39 -17.27
CA ALA A 106 13.36 21.24 -18.00
C ALA A 106 14.57 21.11 -17.05
N ARG A 107 14.67 21.99 -16.03
CA ARG A 107 15.73 21.89 -15.00
C ARG A 107 15.64 20.56 -14.23
N ALA A 108 14.44 20.11 -13.92
CA ALA A 108 14.24 18.84 -13.22
C ALA A 108 14.68 17.63 -14.07
N GLU A 109 14.43 17.65 -15.37
CA GLU A 109 14.87 16.61 -16.32
C GLU A 109 16.39 16.56 -16.42
N GLU A 110 17.05 17.70 -16.59
CA GLU A 110 18.52 17.81 -16.62
C GLU A 110 19.14 17.23 -15.34
N ARG A 111 18.63 17.64 -14.17
CA ARG A 111 19.08 17.09 -12.88
C ARG A 111 18.84 15.59 -12.76
N CYS A 112 17.72 15.09 -13.29
CA CYS A 112 17.38 13.66 -13.30
C CYS A 112 18.30 12.82 -14.18
N LEU A 113 18.72 13.37 -15.33
CA LEU A 113 19.70 12.75 -16.22
C LEU A 113 21.09 12.73 -15.58
N ALA A 114 21.52 13.87 -15.02
CA ALA A 114 22.84 14.01 -14.39
C ALA A 114 23.11 12.99 -13.27
N ASP A 115 22.09 12.63 -12.49
CA ASP A 115 22.23 11.69 -11.36
C ASP A 115 21.62 10.30 -11.59
N ALA A 116 21.17 10.00 -12.81
CA ALA A 116 20.46 8.76 -13.14
C ALA A 116 21.25 7.51 -12.76
N GLU A 117 22.53 7.44 -13.15
CA GLU A 117 23.39 6.28 -12.90
C GLU A 117 23.74 6.14 -11.41
N ALA A 118 24.03 7.26 -10.72
CA ALA A 118 24.26 7.24 -9.28
C ALA A 118 23.04 6.70 -8.51
N ARG A 119 21.83 7.13 -8.89
CA ARG A 119 20.57 6.61 -8.34
C ARG A 119 20.38 5.13 -8.67
N ARG A 120 20.69 4.71 -9.90
CA ARG A 120 20.60 3.29 -10.31
C ARG A 120 21.52 2.40 -9.46
N ARG A 121 22.79 2.78 -9.31
CA ARG A 121 23.77 2.04 -8.48
C ARG A 121 23.37 2.01 -7.01
N ARG A 122 22.85 3.11 -6.46
CA ARG A 122 22.32 3.14 -5.09
C ARG A 122 21.14 2.17 -4.94
N ARG A 123 20.17 2.20 -5.86
CA ARG A 123 19.01 1.27 -5.84
C ARG A 123 19.45 -0.20 -5.90
N ALA A 124 20.44 -0.52 -6.73
CA ALA A 124 20.98 -1.87 -6.83
C ALA A 124 21.62 -2.32 -5.51
N ARG A 125 22.51 -1.51 -4.93
CA ARG A 125 23.13 -1.80 -3.62
C ARG A 125 22.10 -1.95 -2.51
N ASP A 126 21.10 -1.06 -2.48
CA ASP A 126 20.03 -1.13 -1.49
C ASP A 126 19.15 -2.36 -1.69
N ALA A 127 18.92 -2.82 -2.92
CA ALA A 127 18.18 -4.05 -3.20
C ALA A 127 18.90 -5.27 -2.63
N VAL A 128 20.23 -5.36 -2.84
CA VAL A 128 21.06 -6.42 -2.26
C VAL A 128 21.00 -6.37 -0.72
N ARG A 129 21.21 -5.20 -0.12
CA ARG A 129 21.14 -5.04 1.34
C ARG A 129 19.77 -5.45 1.89
N ARG A 130 18.70 -5.00 1.26
CA ARG A 130 17.32 -5.34 1.65
C ARG A 130 16.98 -6.82 1.48
N ALA A 131 17.61 -7.51 0.52
CA ALA A 131 17.43 -8.94 0.35
C ALA A 131 18.13 -9.71 1.48
N ALA A 132 19.38 -9.33 1.81
CA ALA A 132 20.09 -9.90 2.96
C ALA A 132 19.35 -9.67 4.29
N GLU A 133 18.80 -8.47 4.51
CA GLU A 133 17.96 -8.18 5.67
C GLU A 133 16.70 -9.04 5.73
N ASP A 134 16.09 -9.37 4.59
CA ASP A 134 14.90 -10.22 4.55
C ASP A 134 15.21 -11.67 4.92
N VAL A 135 16.34 -12.19 4.47
CA VAL A 135 16.83 -13.53 4.84
C VAL A 135 17.07 -13.57 6.35
N ARG A 136 17.85 -12.64 6.89
CA ARG A 136 18.12 -12.55 8.34
C ARG A 136 16.84 -12.42 9.17
N PHE A 137 15.89 -11.59 8.72
CA PHE A 137 14.62 -11.45 9.42
C PHE A 137 13.80 -12.75 9.39
N THR A 138 13.77 -13.44 8.26
CA THR A 138 13.07 -14.72 8.12
C THR A 138 13.70 -15.79 9.03
N GLU A 139 15.03 -15.86 9.11
CA GLU A 139 15.76 -16.77 9.99
C GLU A 139 15.48 -16.46 11.47
N ALA A 140 15.54 -15.19 11.87
CA ALA A 140 15.25 -14.76 13.23
C ALA A 140 13.80 -15.07 13.62
N PHE A 141 12.84 -14.86 12.71
CA PHE A 141 11.44 -15.22 12.94
C PHE A 141 11.26 -16.73 13.10
N ALA A 142 11.95 -17.55 12.28
CA ALA A 142 11.91 -19.00 12.39
C ALA A 142 12.54 -19.49 13.72
N ALA A 143 13.64 -18.87 14.15
CA ALA A 143 14.27 -19.16 15.44
C ALA A 143 13.33 -18.84 16.61
N GLU A 144 12.64 -17.70 16.55
CA GLU A 144 11.68 -17.32 17.59
C GLU A 144 10.46 -18.24 17.63
N ILE A 145 9.97 -18.72 16.48
CA ILE A 145 8.95 -19.78 16.45
C ILE A 145 9.45 -21.02 17.19
N ARG A 146 10.67 -21.51 16.88
CA ARG A 146 11.21 -22.71 17.53
C ARG A 146 11.43 -22.51 19.04
N ARG A 147 11.77 -21.30 19.47
CA ARG A 147 11.88 -20.96 20.89
C ARG A 147 10.53 -21.03 21.61
N LEU A 148 9.47 -20.51 20.99
CA LEU A 148 8.11 -20.48 21.57
C LEU A 148 7.36 -21.82 21.42
N PHE A 149 7.73 -22.62 20.42
CA PHE A 149 7.09 -23.87 20.03
C PHE A 149 8.15 -24.94 19.74
N PRO A 150 8.84 -25.48 20.76
CA PRO A 150 9.96 -26.41 20.57
C PRO A 150 9.57 -27.72 19.87
N GLY A 151 8.32 -28.16 19.98
CA GLY A 151 7.79 -29.32 19.26
C GLY A 151 7.35 -29.04 17.81
N CYS A 152 7.47 -27.80 17.32
CA CYS A 152 7.14 -27.45 15.94
C CYS A 152 8.23 -27.94 14.98
N PRO A 153 7.91 -28.71 13.92
CA PRO A 153 8.89 -29.17 12.95
C PRO A 153 9.67 -28.00 12.33
N GLU A 154 10.98 -28.18 12.10
CA GLU A 154 11.83 -27.10 11.60
C GLU A 154 11.35 -26.58 10.22
N THR A 155 11.00 -27.49 9.32
CA THR A 155 10.45 -27.15 7.99
C THR A 155 9.18 -26.32 8.11
N ARG A 156 8.33 -26.63 9.10
CA ARG A 156 7.09 -25.90 9.40
C ARG A 156 7.39 -24.50 9.92
N ALA A 157 8.29 -24.35 10.89
CA ALA A 157 8.71 -23.05 11.41
C ALA A 157 9.30 -22.15 10.30
N ARG A 158 10.16 -22.70 9.44
CA ARG A 158 10.72 -21.99 8.27
C ARG A 158 9.64 -21.55 7.27
N ALA A 159 8.66 -22.41 7.00
CA ALA A 159 7.54 -22.07 6.10
C ALA A 159 6.68 -20.92 6.65
N VAL A 160 6.33 -20.97 7.95
CA VAL A 160 5.58 -19.89 8.63
C VAL A 160 6.37 -18.59 8.58
N ALA A 161 7.65 -18.62 8.93
CA ALA A 161 8.51 -17.45 8.93
C ALA A 161 8.64 -16.82 7.55
N THR A 162 8.87 -17.64 6.51
CA THR A 162 8.93 -17.18 5.11
C THR A 162 7.64 -16.51 4.69
N HIS A 163 6.51 -17.14 5.03
CA HIS A 163 5.20 -16.59 4.73
C HIS A 163 4.94 -15.27 5.46
N ALA A 164 5.19 -15.22 6.78
CA ALA A 164 4.98 -14.04 7.61
C ALA A 164 5.88 -12.86 7.22
N SER A 165 7.08 -13.16 6.70
CA SER A 165 8.11 -12.18 6.32
C SER A 165 7.95 -11.63 4.90
N ALA A 166 7.05 -12.17 4.08
CA ALA A 166 6.86 -11.67 2.71
C ALA A 166 6.52 -10.16 2.67
N ARG A 167 7.19 -9.41 1.79
CA ARG A 167 6.96 -7.96 1.61
C ARG A 167 5.69 -7.68 0.80
N GLY A 168 5.08 -6.50 1.01
CA GLY A 168 3.98 -5.98 0.19
C GLY A 168 2.60 -6.61 0.42
N SER A 169 2.48 -7.60 1.31
CA SER A 169 1.24 -8.36 1.54
C SER A 169 0.44 -7.94 2.77
N GLY A 170 0.95 -7.00 3.58
CA GLY A 170 0.30 -6.58 4.84
C GLY A 170 0.35 -7.64 5.96
N ARG A 171 1.28 -8.59 5.89
CA ARG A 171 1.40 -9.71 6.85
C ARG A 171 2.02 -9.28 8.19
N VAL A 172 1.73 -10.09 9.23
CA VAL A 172 2.10 -9.83 10.63
C VAL A 172 3.58 -9.51 10.79
N GLY A 173 4.49 -10.22 10.12
CA GLY A 173 5.94 -10.00 10.21
C GLY A 173 6.41 -8.61 9.77
N ARG A 174 5.57 -7.81 9.11
CA ARG A 174 5.90 -6.43 8.70
C ARG A 174 5.19 -5.35 9.51
N SER A 175 4.32 -5.73 10.44
CA SER A 175 3.81 -4.84 11.49
C SER A 175 4.93 -4.46 12.47
N ALA A 176 4.73 -3.41 13.27
CA ALA A 176 5.70 -3.01 14.30
C ALA A 176 5.98 -4.17 15.27
N ALA A 177 4.91 -4.84 15.75
CA ALA A 177 5.00 -5.99 16.63
C ALA A 177 5.74 -7.18 15.98
N GLY A 178 5.45 -7.47 14.71
CA GLY A 178 6.15 -8.54 13.98
C GLY A 178 7.61 -8.24 13.68
N ARG A 179 7.98 -6.97 13.44
CA ARG A 179 9.39 -6.55 13.30
C ARG A 179 10.17 -6.66 14.60
N ALA A 180 9.49 -6.41 15.73
CA ALA A 180 10.04 -6.60 17.06
C ALA A 180 10.04 -8.08 17.51
N LEU A 181 9.56 -9.00 16.67
CA LEU A 181 9.39 -10.42 17.00
C LEU A 181 8.64 -10.63 18.32
N SER A 182 7.63 -9.79 18.59
CA SER A 182 6.89 -9.94 19.83
C SER A 182 6.17 -11.28 19.88
N GLU A 183 6.11 -11.89 21.06
CA GLU A 183 5.50 -13.22 21.24
C GLU A 183 4.09 -13.27 20.64
N GLY A 184 3.24 -12.29 20.93
CA GLY A 184 1.88 -12.24 20.38
C GLY A 184 1.82 -12.20 18.85
N ALA A 185 2.77 -11.52 18.19
CA ALA A 185 2.85 -11.48 16.73
C ALA A 185 3.32 -12.83 16.15
N VAL A 186 4.32 -13.45 16.77
CA VAL A 186 4.83 -14.77 16.35
C VAL A 186 3.76 -15.84 16.53
N VAL A 187 3.12 -15.90 17.70
CA VAL A 187 2.00 -16.81 18.00
C VAL A 187 0.86 -16.60 17.01
N SER A 188 0.49 -15.35 16.71
CA SER A 188 -0.56 -15.06 15.72
C SER A 188 -0.21 -15.57 14.31
N ALA A 189 1.05 -15.48 13.91
CA ALA A 189 1.51 -16.00 12.62
C ALA A 189 1.46 -17.53 12.57
N VAL A 190 1.90 -18.21 13.62
CA VAL A 190 1.82 -19.68 13.74
C VAL A 190 0.37 -20.14 13.76
N ALA A 191 -0.49 -19.53 14.59
CA ALA A 191 -1.91 -19.84 14.66
C ALA A 191 -2.64 -19.63 13.31
N ALA A 192 -2.23 -18.59 12.55
CA ALA A 192 -2.73 -18.39 11.20
C ALA A 192 -2.31 -19.53 10.26
N SER A 193 -1.06 -19.97 10.32
CA SER A 193 -0.60 -21.11 9.52
C SER A 193 -1.32 -22.41 9.89
N VAL A 194 -1.49 -22.68 11.19
CA VAL A 194 -2.19 -23.86 11.68
C VAL A 194 -3.63 -23.88 11.20
N ARG A 195 -4.33 -22.76 11.32
CA ARG A 195 -5.67 -22.58 10.79
C ARG A 195 -5.79 -22.99 9.31
N HIS A 196 -4.86 -22.56 8.46
CA HIS A 196 -4.97 -22.78 7.01
C HIS A 196 -4.50 -24.16 6.55
N VAL A 197 -3.56 -24.79 7.26
CA VAL A 197 -2.95 -26.05 6.79
C VAL A 197 -3.39 -27.26 7.59
N ASP A 198 -3.63 -27.09 8.88
CA ASP A 198 -3.89 -28.19 9.82
C ASP A 198 -5.39 -28.32 10.15
N THR A 199 -6.26 -27.52 9.52
CA THR A 199 -7.71 -27.56 9.75
C THR A 199 -8.52 -27.39 8.46
N PRO A 200 -9.81 -27.79 8.43
CA PRO A 200 -10.70 -27.59 7.29
C PRO A 200 -11.09 -26.12 7.01
N TYR A 201 -10.38 -25.13 7.56
CA TYR A 201 -10.75 -23.72 7.49
C TYR A 201 -11.04 -23.24 6.06
N ASP A 202 -10.14 -23.57 5.12
CA ASP A 202 -10.28 -23.12 3.74
C ASP A 202 -11.49 -23.78 3.06
N GLN A 203 -11.78 -25.04 3.37
CA GLN A 203 -12.98 -25.74 2.89
C GLN A 203 -14.26 -25.08 3.42
N LEU A 204 -14.30 -24.73 4.72
CA LEU A 204 -15.43 -24.02 5.33
C LEU A 204 -15.67 -22.66 4.66
N LEU A 205 -14.61 -21.92 4.32
CA LEU A 205 -14.74 -20.65 3.60
C LEU A 205 -15.29 -20.86 2.19
N MET A 206 -14.80 -21.88 1.48
CA MET A 206 -15.26 -22.20 0.13
C MET A 206 -16.71 -22.72 0.12
N SER A 207 -17.17 -23.35 1.19
CA SER A 207 -18.57 -23.75 1.37
C SER A 207 -19.47 -22.62 1.88
N GLY A 208 -18.98 -21.38 1.92
CA GLY A 208 -19.75 -20.18 2.27
C GLY A 208 -19.91 -19.91 3.77
N VAL A 209 -19.21 -20.64 4.66
CA VAL A 209 -19.28 -20.41 6.11
C VAL A 209 -18.63 -19.06 6.44
N PRO A 210 -19.30 -18.17 7.20
CA PRO A 210 -18.72 -16.91 7.62
C PRO A 210 -17.42 -17.09 8.41
N ARG A 211 -16.43 -16.21 8.18
CA ARG A 211 -15.09 -16.32 8.79
C ARG A 211 -15.09 -16.45 10.32
N HIS A 212 -15.97 -15.74 11.00
CA HIS A 212 -16.07 -15.76 12.46
C HIS A 212 -16.55 -17.13 12.97
N GLU A 213 -17.48 -17.75 12.26
CA GLU A 213 -18.02 -19.06 12.57
C GLU A 213 -17.03 -20.16 12.22
N ALA A 214 -16.41 -20.09 11.02
CA ALA A 214 -15.36 -21.02 10.63
C ALA A 214 -14.21 -21.01 11.65
N ARG A 215 -13.82 -19.82 12.17
CA ARG A 215 -12.81 -19.70 13.24
C ARG A 215 -13.25 -20.32 14.57
N ARG A 216 -14.51 -20.17 14.98
CA ARG A 216 -15.05 -20.85 16.16
C ARG A 216 -14.98 -22.37 16.00
N ARG A 217 -15.42 -22.91 14.85
CA ARG A 217 -15.49 -24.36 14.63
C ARG A 217 -14.12 -25.05 14.73
N ILE A 218 -13.06 -24.38 14.28
CA ILE A 218 -11.70 -24.94 14.28
C ILE A 218 -10.89 -24.59 15.53
N SER A 219 -11.39 -23.75 16.46
CA SER A 219 -10.56 -23.15 17.51
C SER A 219 -9.90 -24.19 18.38
N VAL A 220 -10.65 -25.22 18.79
CA VAL A 220 -10.15 -26.34 19.59
C VAL A 220 -9.04 -27.10 18.87
N GLY A 221 -9.20 -27.36 17.56
CA GLY A 221 -8.18 -28.03 16.76
C GLY A 221 -6.89 -27.21 16.64
N VAL A 222 -7.02 -25.90 16.41
CA VAL A 222 -5.86 -24.99 16.36
C VAL A 222 -5.15 -24.95 17.71
N GLU A 223 -5.89 -24.79 18.81
CA GLU A 223 -5.32 -24.76 20.17
C GLU A 223 -4.64 -26.07 20.56
N GLY A 224 -5.18 -27.21 20.14
CA GLY A 224 -4.58 -28.53 20.36
C GLY A 224 -3.21 -28.65 19.71
N VAL A 225 -3.08 -28.27 18.44
CA VAL A 225 -1.79 -28.27 17.72
C VAL A 225 -0.79 -27.32 18.37
N LEU A 226 -1.22 -26.08 18.67
CA LEU A 226 -0.34 -25.08 19.30
C LEU A 226 0.16 -25.54 20.68
N ARG A 227 -0.71 -26.16 21.48
CA ARG A 227 -0.34 -26.73 22.80
C ARG A 227 0.66 -27.87 22.64
N GLY A 228 0.38 -28.81 21.74
CA GLY A 228 1.28 -29.93 21.45
C GLY A 228 2.67 -29.44 21.04
N TRP A 229 2.79 -28.38 20.25
CA TRP A 229 4.10 -27.82 19.90
C TRP A 229 4.77 -27.01 21.02
N ARG A 230 4.02 -26.45 21.97
CA ARG A 230 4.62 -25.81 23.17
C ARG A 230 5.21 -26.86 24.11
N GLU A 231 4.53 -27.99 24.29
CA GLU A 231 4.87 -29.03 25.26
C GLU A 231 5.82 -30.10 24.68
N GLY A 232 5.80 -30.34 23.37
CA GLY A 232 6.54 -31.41 22.68
C GLY A 232 8.06 -31.33 22.73
N GLY A 233 8.64 -30.24 23.25
CA GLY A 233 10.09 -30.16 23.53
C GLY A 233 10.52 -31.00 24.75
N VAL A 234 9.62 -31.21 25.72
CA VAL A 234 9.96 -31.86 27.00
C VAL A 234 10.01 -33.39 26.89
N GLN A 235 9.32 -34.00 25.92
CA GLN A 235 9.29 -35.47 25.78
C GLN A 235 10.48 -36.06 25.02
N THR A 236 11.27 -35.25 24.30
CA THR A 236 12.44 -35.73 23.56
C THR A 236 13.67 -35.86 24.45
N GLU A 237 13.80 -35.05 25.51
CA GLU A 237 14.94 -35.09 26.45
C GLU A 237 14.82 -36.18 27.54
N MET A 238 13.66 -36.82 27.70
CA MET A 238 13.44 -37.92 28.68
C MET A 238 13.61 -39.32 28.06
N ARG A 239 14.17 -39.43 26.86
CA ARG A 239 14.45 -40.71 26.16
C ARG A 239 15.91 -40.79 25.70
N GLU A 240 16.84 -40.62 26.62
CA GLU A 240 18.23 -41.11 26.54
C GLU A 240 18.57 -41.81 27.87
#